data_AF-A0A2P2I4G4-F1
#
_entry.id   AF-A0A2P2I4G4-F1
#
_cell.length_a   1.000
_cell.length_b   1.000
_cell.length_c   1.000
_cell.angle_alpha   90.00
_cell.angle_beta   90.00
_cell.angle_gamma   90.00
#
_symmetry.space_group_name_H-M   'P 1'
#
loop_
_entity.id
_entity.type
_entity.pdbx_description
1 polymer ?
#
loop_
_entity_poly.entity_id
_entity_poly.type
_entity_poly.pdbx_seq_one_letter_code
_entity_poly.pdbx_strand_id
1 'polypeptide(L)'
;AGLQRLTEKVISGLAENGLTPNPGKCRTLAVCVDKHAKKWFLDSAAYLSMGDVIVPAMQPADSYKYLGILVSSAGLGQSYGSVLEDGLKQITKAPLKPQQRMFLLVNHLIPKLQHRLVLGRVYRTQLLRMDTRIRVAVRSWLKLPHDATDAFLYADTSCGGLKVPHLETRIRFLRQKRLAKIVGSSDPLVRMASQACVVATTQRYWAGPARLRGTELSTQTDVERYWRDRLWTSVDGTGLPPACEVPRVHTWTTSGRGLMSGSDFVRAVAVRAATIATPLRSSRGRPGVDPDCAVCRVPASMGHISQSCPSTHGMRIKRHDDLVKFVAGRLVRGGWTVVREPILPYEGTHRKPDIVCWRPGEQVVVIDAQVVADKFPMQGAHLRKLTKYGGDAIARGVLALAD
;
A
#
# COMPACT_ATOMS: atom_id res chain seq x y z
N ALA A 1 -20.01 37.00 -33.20
CA ALA A 1 -21.40 37.23 -32.73
C ALA A 1 -22.07 36.02 -32.06
N GLY A 2 -21.80 34.77 -32.49
CA GLY A 2 -22.52 33.59 -31.95
C GLY A 2 -22.36 33.33 -30.45
N LEU A 3 -21.14 33.41 -29.91
CA LEU A 3 -20.89 33.14 -28.49
C LEU A 3 -21.52 34.18 -27.56
N GLN A 4 -21.42 35.47 -27.90
CA GLN A 4 -22.05 36.57 -27.13
C GLN A 4 -23.56 36.35 -26.99
N ARG A 5 -24.25 36.04 -28.10
CA ARG A 5 -25.69 35.75 -28.10
C ARG A 5 -26.06 34.51 -27.26
N LEU A 6 -25.21 33.47 -27.27
CA LEU A 6 -25.43 32.28 -26.42
C LEU A 6 -25.23 32.63 -24.95
N THR A 7 -24.22 33.42 -24.62
CA THR A 7 -23.95 33.89 -23.26
C THR A 7 -25.10 34.74 -22.73
N GLU A 8 -25.63 35.67 -23.51
CA GLU A 8 -26.80 36.50 -23.14
C GLU A 8 -28.05 35.65 -22.88
N LYS A 9 -28.32 34.65 -23.72
CA LYS A 9 -29.42 33.70 -23.48
C LYS A 9 -29.25 32.94 -22.18
N VAL A 10 -28.03 32.47 -21.89
CA VAL A 10 -27.74 31.78 -20.62
C VAL A 10 -27.89 32.72 -19.43
N ILE A 11 -27.43 33.97 -19.54
CA ILE A 11 -27.59 34.98 -18.49
C ILE A 11 -29.08 35.25 -18.22
N SER A 12 -29.89 35.43 -19.26
CA SER A 12 -31.34 35.62 -19.14
C SER A 12 -32.01 34.45 -18.42
N GLY A 13 -31.72 33.21 -18.82
CA GLY A 13 -32.30 32.03 -18.17
C GLY A 13 -31.81 31.82 -16.74
N LEU A 14 -30.56 32.20 -16.43
CA LEU A 14 -30.06 32.20 -15.04
C LEU A 14 -30.77 33.27 -14.19
N ALA A 15 -31.03 34.44 -14.76
CA ALA A 15 -31.70 35.54 -14.08
C ALA A 15 -33.16 35.20 -13.73
N GLU A 16 -33.87 34.44 -14.57
CA GLU A 16 -35.20 33.90 -14.26
C GLU A 16 -35.21 33.05 -12.97
N ASN A 17 -34.05 32.47 -12.61
CA ASN A 17 -33.85 31.67 -11.40
C ASN A 17 -33.12 32.46 -10.29
N GLY A 18 -32.94 33.77 -10.43
CA GLY A 18 -32.23 34.62 -9.47
C GLY A 18 -30.71 34.40 -9.41
N LEU A 19 -30.13 33.76 -10.43
CA LEU A 19 -28.69 33.48 -10.51
C LEU A 19 -27.97 34.49 -11.42
N THR A 20 -26.80 34.95 -11.00
CA THR A 20 -25.93 35.82 -11.81
C THR A 20 -24.52 35.20 -11.93
N PRO A 21 -23.94 35.18 -13.15
CA PRO A 21 -22.57 34.70 -13.31
C PRO A 21 -21.58 35.72 -12.72
N ASN A 22 -20.45 35.21 -12.20
CA ASN A 22 -19.36 36.05 -11.72
C ASN A 22 -18.31 36.27 -12.83
N PRO A 23 -18.21 37.47 -13.43
CA PRO A 23 -17.28 37.73 -14.54
C PRO A 23 -15.81 37.48 -14.17
N GLY A 24 -15.44 37.67 -12.90
CA GLY A 24 -14.07 37.44 -12.41
C GLY A 24 -13.63 35.97 -12.51
N LYS A 25 -14.58 35.02 -12.46
CA LYS A 25 -14.33 33.58 -12.66
C LYS A 25 -14.46 33.14 -14.12
N CYS A 26 -14.90 34.03 -15.01
CA CYS A 26 -15.07 33.75 -16.43
C CYS A 26 -13.80 34.11 -17.22
N ARG A 27 -13.53 33.36 -18.28
CA ARG A 27 -12.45 33.62 -19.24
C ARG A 27 -12.94 33.24 -20.63
N THR A 28 -12.50 33.98 -21.64
CA THR A 28 -12.74 33.61 -23.04
C THR A 28 -11.54 32.88 -23.64
N LEU A 29 -11.81 31.97 -24.57
CA LEU A 29 -10.79 31.23 -25.30
C LEU A 29 -11.16 31.27 -26.79
N ALA A 30 -10.39 32.02 -27.58
CA ALA A 30 -10.53 32.07 -29.03
C ALA A 30 -9.31 31.41 -29.68
N VAL A 31 -9.54 30.24 -30.28
CA VAL A 31 -8.52 29.52 -31.05
C VAL A 31 -8.70 29.90 -32.53
N CYS A 32 -7.74 30.65 -33.06
CA CYS A 32 -7.70 31.06 -34.46
C CYS A 32 -6.72 30.18 -35.23
N VAL A 33 -7.01 29.91 -36.50
CA VAL A 33 -6.15 29.09 -37.36
C VAL A 33 -5.66 29.94 -38.53
N ASP A 34 -4.34 30.09 -38.61
CA ASP A 34 -3.68 30.62 -39.80
C ASP A 34 -3.40 29.45 -40.76
N LYS A 35 -4.23 29.35 -41.78
CA LYS A 35 -4.14 28.29 -42.80
C LYS A 35 -2.87 28.41 -43.65
N HIS A 36 -2.38 29.63 -43.88
CA HIS A 36 -1.19 29.86 -44.70
C HIS A 36 0.08 29.47 -43.95
N ALA A 37 0.18 29.88 -42.69
CA ALA A 37 1.31 29.52 -41.83
C ALA A 37 1.21 28.07 -41.28
N LYS A 38 0.10 27.36 -41.51
CA LYS A 38 -0.23 26.05 -40.94
C LYS A 38 -0.09 26.03 -39.40
N LYS A 39 -0.49 27.13 -38.76
CA LYS A 39 -0.40 27.32 -37.31
C LYS A 39 -1.77 27.66 -36.74
N TRP A 40 -1.96 27.33 -35.48
CA TRP A 40 -3.05 27.89 -34.69
C TRP A 40 -2.44 28.86 -33.68
N PHE A 41 -3.17 29.93 -33.38
CA PHE A 41 -2.80 30.92 -32.38
C PHE A 41 -4.01 31.26 -31.54
N LEU A 42 -3.77 31.95 -30.44
CA LEU A 42 -4.80 32.31 -29.49
C LEU A 42 -5.02 33.82 -29.57
N ASP A 43 -6.25 34.21 -29.93
CA ASP A 43 -6.62 35.61 -29.92
C ASP A 43 -6.81 36.07 -28.47
N SER A 44 -5.90 36.94 -28.04
CA SER A 44 -5.83 37.46 -26.69
C SER A 44 -6.68 38.71 -26.50
N ALA A 45 -7.41 39.13 -27.54
CA ALA A 45 -8.37 40.22 -27.44
C ALA A 45 -9.63 39.75 -26.68
N ALA A 46 -10.02 40.52 -25.67
CA ALA A 46 -11.28 40.29 -24.97
C ALA A 46 -12.45 40.74 -25.85
N TYR A 47 -13.32 39.80 -26.23
CA TYR A 47 -14.43 40.05 -27.17
C TYR A 47 -15.82 39.73 -26.59
N LEU A 48 -15.90 39.22 -25.35
CA LEU A 48 -17.15 38.85 -24.70
C LEU A 48 -17.44 39.81 -23.56
N SER A 49 -18.65 40.37 -23.53
CA SER A 49 -19.14 41.20 -22.43
C SER A 49 -20.24 40.47 -21.65
N MET A 50 -20.20 40.59 -20.33
CA MET A 50 -21.26 40.14 -19.42
C MET A 50 -21.82 41.38 -18.71
N GLY A 51 -22.90 41.95 -19.27
CA GLY A 51 -23.33 43.30 -18.89
C GLY A 51 -22.24 44.33 -19.23
N ASP A 52 -21.89 45.16 -18.25
CA ASP A 52 -20.86 46.21 -18.41
C ASP A 52 -19.42 45.70 -18.23
N VAL A 53 -19.24 44.42 -17.86
CA VAL A 53 -17.91 43.85 -17.59
C VAL A 53 -17.40 43.06 -18.79
N ILE A 54 -16.25 43.48 -19.32
CA ILE A 54 -15.52 42.74 -20.36
C ILE A 54 -14.83 41.54 -19.72
N VAL A 55 -15.11 40.35 -20.23
CA VAL A 55 -14.51 39.11 -19.73
C VAL A 55 -13.09 38.97 -20.28
N PRO A 56 -12.07 38.82 -19.42
CA PRO A 56 -10.69 38.73 -19.89
C PRO A 56 -10.44 37.48 -20.73
N ALA A 57 -9.68 37.65 -21.82
CA ALA A 57 -9.22 36.57 -22.65
C ALA A 57 -8.07 35.80 -22.01
N MET A 58 -8.13 34.48 -22.13
CA MET A 58 -7.11 33.56 -21.65
C MET A 58 -5.82 33.75 -22.45
N GLN A 59 -4.68 33.90 -21.80
CA GLN A 59 -3.38 33.95 -22.50
C GLN A 59 -2.89 32.54 -22.86
N PRO A 60 -1.96 32.38 -23.81
CA PRO A 60 -1.40 31.06 -24.16
C PRO A 60 -0.80 30.28 -22.98
N ALA A 61 -0.18 30.99 -22.02
CA ALA A 61 0.42 30.41 -20.82
C ALA A 61 -0.59 30.16 -19.68
N ASP A 62 -1.79 30.72 -19.78
CA ASP A 62 -2.79 30.58 -18.74
C ASP A 62 -3.30 29.13 -18.68
N SER A 63 -3.77 28.76 -17.50
CA SER A 63 -4.55 27.55 -17.31
C SER A 63 -5.65 27.82 -16.30
N TYR A 64 -6.83 27.24 -16.51
CA TYR A 64 -7.92 27.30 -15.55
C TYR A 64 -8.16 25.92 -14.95
N LYS A 65 -8.67 25.89 -13.73
CA LYS A 65 -8.94 24.66 -12.99
C LYS A 65 -10.40 24.26 -13.18
N TYR A 66 -10.64 23.19 -13.95
CA TYR A 66 -11.95 22.60 -14.13
C TYR A 66 -12.06 21.28 -13.38
N LEU A 67 -12.98 21.19 -12.42
CA LEU A 67 -13.18 20.00 -11.56
C LEU A 67 -11.86 19.46 -10.96
N GLY A 68 -10.90 20.34 -10.66
CA GLY A 68 -9.62 19.95 -10.09
C GLY A 68 -8.53 19.55 -11.10
N ILE A 69 -8.78 19.66 -12.40
CA ILE A 69 -7.82 19.43 -13.49
C ILE A 69 -7.47 20.76 -14.13
N LEU A 70 -6.19 20.96 -14.47
CA LEU A 70 -5.78 22.14 -15.23
C LEU A 70 -6.09 21.93 -16.72
N VAL A 71 -6.79 22.89 -17.29
CA VAL A 71 -7.09 22.99 -18.71
C VAL A 71 -6.45 24.27 -19.20
N SER A 72 -5.65 24.17 -20.25
CA SER A 72 -5.10 25.32 -20.97
C SER A 72 -5.64 25.34 -22.39
N SER A 73 -5.27 26.38 -23.13
CA SER A 73 -5.50 26.50 -24.57
C SER A 73 -5.04 25.30 -25.38
N ALA A 74 -3.94 24.66 -24.97
CA ALA A 74 -3.38 23.45 -25.58
C ALA A 74 -4.05 22.14 -25.08
N GLY A 75 -5.13 22.24 -24.31
CA GLY A 75 -5.89 21.11 -23.76
C GLY A 75 -5.54 20.80 -22.30
N LEU A 76 -5.57 19.51 -21.93
CA LEU A 76 -5.32 19.10 -20.55
C LEU A 76 -3.85 19.33 -20.15
N GLY A 77 -3.65 20.14 -19.12
CA GLY A 77 -2.34 20.45 -18.55
C GLY A 77 -1.81 19.37 -17.59
N GLN A 78 -0.50 19.39 -17.36
CA GLN A 78 0.12 18.56 -16.31
C GLN A 78 -0.09 19.25 -14.95
N SER A 79 -0.74 18.57 -13.99
CA SER A 79 -1.17 19.20 -12.71
C SER A 79 -0.88 18.34 -11.47
N TYR A 80 0.08 17.42 -11.54
CA TYR A 80 0.33 16.44 -10.48
C TYR A 80 1.76 16.41 -9.94
N GLY A 81 2.76 16.94 -10.67
CA GLY A 81 4.17 16.90 -10.27
C GLY A 81 4.43 17.64 -8.95
N SER A 82 3.96 18.88 -8.82
CA SER A 82 4.07 19.65 -7.58
C SER A 82 3.34 18.97 -6.42
N VAL A 83 2.12 18.46 -6.65
CA VAL A 83 1.29 17.88 -5.58
C VAL A 83 1.94 16.68 -4.90
N LEU A 84 2.57 15.78 -5.68
CA LEU A 84 3.27 14.63 -5.08
C LEU A 84 4.51 15.08 -4.31
N GLU A 85 5.37 15.90 -4.92
CA GLU A 85 6.62 16.34 -4.30
C GLU A 85 6.36 17.17 -3.04
N ASP A 86 5.41 18.10 -3.09
CA ASP A 86 5.01 18.92 -1.95
C ASP A 86 4.37 18.06 -0.86
N GLY A 87 3.52 17.10 -1.23
CA GLY A 87 2.93 16.16 -0.28
C GLY A 87 3.97 15.27 0.41
N LEU A 88 4.93 14.73 -0.35
CA LEU A 88 6.03 13.94 0.21
C LEU A 88 6.92 14.79 1.12
N LYS A 89 7.24 16.03 0.73
CA LYS A 89 8.00 16.98 1.55
C LYS A 89 7.26 17.30 2.86
N GLN A 90 5.95 17.58 2.80
CA GLN A 90 5.12 17.86 3.97
C GLN A 90 5.08 16.68 4.94
N ILE A 91 4.81 15.47 4.44
CA ILE A 91 4.79 14.25 5.28
C ILE A 91 6.16 13.98 5.90
N THR A 92 7.25 14.23 5.15
CA THR A 92 8.62 14.02 5.63
C THR A 92 9.02 15.03 6.70
N LYS A 93 8.65 16.31 6.55
CA LYS A 93 8.97 17.37 7.51
C LYS A 93 8.13 17.30 8.78
N ALA A 94 6.90 16.79 8.69
CA ALA A 94 6.02 16.70 9.84
C ALA A 94 6.61 15.76 10.93
N PRO A 95 6.45 16.12 12.23
CA PRO A 95 6.92 15.31 13.37
C PRO A 95 6.02 14.08 13.60
N LEU A 96 5.98 13.20 12.60
CA LEU A 96 5.14 12.01 12.56
C LEU A 96 5.98 10.74 12.72
N LYS A 97 5.40 9.74 13.37
CA LYS A 97 5.99 8.40 13.42
C LYS A 97 6.00 7.76 12.02
N PRO A 98 6.96 6.89 11.68
CA PRO A 98 7.03 6.25 10.37
C PRO A 98 5.74 5.54 9.94
N GLN A 99 5.06 4.85 10.86
CA GLN A 99 3.76 4.22 10.59
C GLN A 99 2.66 5.22 10.21
N GLN A 100 2.67 6.42 10.80
CA GLN A 100 1.71 7.48 10.48
C GLN A 100 2.01 8.07 9.09
N ARG A 101 3.30 8.22 8.74
CA ARG A 101 3.72 8.64 7.40
C ARG A 101 3.26 7.66 6.33
N MET A 102 3.42 6.35 6.58
CA MET A 102 2.92 5.30 5.69
C MET A 102 1.40 5.36 5.53
N PHE A 103 0.67 5.52 6.64
CA PHE A 103 -0.77 5.67 6.62
C PHE A 103 -1.23 6.87 5.77
N LEU A 104 -0.61 8.04 5.97
CA LEU A 104 -0.92 9.25 5.20
C LEU A 104 -0.60 9.10 3.71
N LEU A 105 0.51 8.45 3.38
CA LEU A 105 0.89 8.19 2.00
C LEU A 105 -0.16 7.35 1.27
N VAL A 106 -0.53 6.20 1.84
CA VAL A 106 -1.39 5.20 1.20
C VAL A 106 -2.87 5.65 1.20
N ASN A 107 -3.36 6.21 2.30
CA ASN A 107 -4.78 6.50 2.47
C ASN A 107 -5.18 7.94 2.10
N HIS A 108 -4.22 8.87 2.01
CA HIS A 108 -4.54 10.28 1.74
C HIS A 108 -3.79 10.85 0.55
N LEU A 109 -2.45 10.78 0.51
CA LEU A 109 -1.66 11.42 -0.55
C LEU A 109 -1.90 10.76 -1.91
N ILE A 110 -1.76 9.43 -2.00
CA ILE A 110 -1.97 8.71 -3.26
C ILE A 110 -3.42 8.84 -3.76
N PRO A 111 -4.46 8.61 -2.94
CA PRO A 111 -5.85 8.83 -3.34
C PRO A 111 -6.14 10.26 -3.81
N LYS A 112 -5.57 11.28 -3.15
CA LYS A 112 -5.69 12.68 -3.57
C LYS A 112 -5.16 12.93 -5.00
N LEU A 113 -4.16 12.16 -5.43
CA LEU A 113 -3.59 12.26 -6.78
C LEU A 113 -4.40 11.50 -7.83
N GLN A 114 -5.10 10.42 -7.45
CA GLN A 114 -5.76 9.51 -8.39
C GLN A 114 -6.72 10.24 -9.34
N HIS A 115 -7.55 11.15 -8.82
CA HIS A 115 -8.49 11.92 -9.64
C HIS A 115 -7.78 12.66 -10.79
N ARG A 116 -6.70 13.40 -10.48
CA ARG A 116 -5.93 14.14 -11.47
C ARG A 116 -5.15 13.22 -12.42
N LEU A 117 -4.62 12.12 -11.91
CA LEU A 117 -3.85 11.16 -12.70
C LEU A 117 -4.71 10.34 -13.65
N VAL A 118 -5.98 10.07 -13.32
CA VAL A 118 -6.91 9.34 -14.19
C VAL A 118 -7.50 10.25 -15.27
N LEU A 119 -7.83 11.49 -14.93
CA LEU A 119 -8.54 12.40 -15.85
C LEU A 119 -7.63 13.36 -16.62
N GLY A 120 -6.47 13.73 -16.07
CA GLY A 120 -5.55 14.68 -16.69
C GLY A 120 -4.67 14.07 -17.79
N ARG A 121 -3.66 14.83 -18.25
CA ARG A 121 -2.67 14.33 -19.23
C ARG A 121 -1.45 13.76 -18.49
N VAL A 122 -1.30 12.43 -18.50
CA VAL A 122 -0.16 11.73 -17.89
C VAL A 122 0.39 10.67 -18.84
N TYR A 123 1.69 10.46 -18.79
CA TYR A 123 2.40 9.43 -19.54
C TYR A 123 2.97 8.36 -18.61
N ARG A 124 3.20 7.16 -19.15
CA ARG A 124 3.80 6.03 -18.43
C ARG A 124 5.12 6.41 -17.74
N THR A 125 5.99 7.13 -18.44
CA THR A 125 7.31 7.54 -17.92
C THR A 125 7.18 8.44 -16.69
N GLN A 126 6.15 9.28 -16.62
CA GLN A 126 5.88 10.15 -15.48
C GLN A 126 5.39 9.35 -14.27
N LEU A 127 4.47 8.40 -14.48
CA LEU A 127 4.00 7.51 -13.41
C LEU A 127 5.16 6.71 -12.80
N LEU A 128 6.07 6.19 -13.63
CA LEU A 128 7.25 5.47 -13.16
C LEU A 128 8.22 6.36 -12.35
N ARG A 129 8.37 7.63 -12.74
CA ARG A 129 9.15 8.61 -11.96
C ARG A 129 8.49 8.88 -10.60
N MET A 130 7.16 9.02 -10.57
CA MET A 130 6.40 9.19 -9.33
C MET A 130 6.54 7.96 -8.41
N ASP A 131 6.42 6.75 -8.96
CA ASP A 131 6.64 5.50 -8.23
C ASP A 131 8.05 5.42 -7.63
N THR A 132 9.06 5.89 -8.36
CA THR A 132 10.44 5.97 -7.88
C THR A 132 10.57 6.93 -6.71
N ARG A 133 9.97 8.14 -6.79
CA ARG A 133 9.98 9.13 -5.71
C ARG A 133 9.29 8.61 -4.44
N ILE A 134 8.13 7.97 -4.60
CA ILE A 134 7.41 7.32 -3.50
C ILE A 134 8.30 6.26 -2.85
N ARG A 135 8.96 5.40 -3.64
CA ARG A 135 9.86 4.36 -3.14
C ARG A 135 11.00 4.92 -2.30
N VAL A 136 11.65 5.98 -2.79
CA VAL A 136 12.75 6.64 -2.08
C VAL A 136 12.26 7.21 -0.74
N ALA A 137 11.10 7.87 -0.73
CA ALA A 137 10.50 8.39 0.50
C ALA A 137 10.17 7.28 1.51
N VAL A 138 9.49 6.21 1.06
CA VAL A 138 9.13 5.05 1.89
C VAL A 138 10.38 4.38 2.47
N ARG A 139 11.40 4.13 1.65
CA ARG A 139 12.67 3.53 2.11
C ARG A 139 13.36 4.43 3.15
N SER A 140 13.36 5.75 2.93
CA SER A 140 13.94 6.71 3.88
C SER A 140 13.20 6.74 5.23
N TRP A 141 11.87 6.73 5.22
CA TRP A 141 11.06 6.74 6.44
C TRP A 141 11.19 5.45 7.24
N LEU A 142 11.28 4.31 6.56
CA LEU A 142 11.37 2.98 7.15
C LEU A 142 12.81 2.51 7.36
N LYS A 143 13.81 3.32 6.99
CA LYS A 143 15.23 2.96 7.02
C LYS A 143 15.54 1.64 6.31
N LEU A 144 14.81 1.38 5.21
CA LEU A 144 15.02 0.19 4.39
C LEU A 144 16.25 0.42 3.49
N PRO A 145 17.12 -0.57 3.34
CA PRO A 145 18.28 -0.48 2.46
C PRO A 145 17.86 -0.47 0.97
N HIS A 146 18.75 -0.02 0.09
CA HIS A 146 18.48 0.14 -1.35
C HIS A 146 18.27 -1.18 -2.11
N ASP A 147 18.83 -2.27 -1.61
CA ASP A 147 18.75 -3.62 -2.16
C ASP A 147 17.51 -4.41 -1.70
N ALA A 148 16.72 -3.87 -0.74
CA ALA A 148 15.46 -4.49 -0.34
C ALA A 148 14.52 -4.64 -1.54
N THR A 149 13.80 -5.77 -1.62
CA THR A 149 12.90 -6.06 -2.73
C THR A 149 11.78 -5.03 -2.84
N ASP A 150 11.57 -4.50 -4.04
CA ASP A 150 10.44 -3.62 -4.34
C ASP A 150 9.09 -4.31 -4.09
N ALA A 151 9.07 -5.65 -4.22
CA ALA A 151 7.88 -6.45 -3.98
C ALA A 151 7.35 -6.31 -2.55
N PHE A 152 8.23 -6.08 -1.57
CA PHE A 152 7.82 -5.87 -0.18
C PHE A 152 6.99 -4.58 -0.02
N LEU A 153 7.28 -3.55 -0.81
CA LEU A 153 6.55 -2.29 -0.76
C LEU A 153 5.18 -2.42 -1.42
N TYR A 154 5.12 -3.06 -2.59
CA TYR A 154 3.91 -3.09 -3.42
C TYR A 154 2.96 -4.26 -3.13
N ALA A 155 3.46 -5.39 -2.60
CA ALA A 155 2.63 -6.53 -2.26
C ALA A 155 1.58 -6.14 -1.20
N ASP A 156 0.42 -6.80 -1.27
CA ASP A 156 -0.67 -6.55 -0.34
C ASP A 156 -0.28 -6.94 1.09
N THR A 157 -0.90 -6.27 2.06
CA THR A 157 -0.70 -6.54 3.48
C THR A 157 -1.03 -7.99 3.84
N SER A 158 -2.02 -8.60 3.21
CA SER A 158 -2.38 -10.02 3.40
C SER A 158 -1.27 -11.00 3.03
N CYS A 159 -0.42 -10.63 2.06
CA CYS A 159 0.70 -11.44 1.58
C CYS A 159 2.03 -11.12 2.28
N GLY A 160 2.01 -10.18 3.22
CA GLY A 160 3.17 -9.81 4.00
C GLY A 160 3.73 -8.41 3.72
N GLY A 161 3.30 -7.75 2.65
CA GLY A 161 3.85 -6.46 2.17
C GLY A 161 3.28 -5.21 2.84
N LEU A 162 3.68 -4.04 2.33
CA LEU A 162 3.30 -2.72 2.84
C LEU A 162 2.10 -2.08 2.12
N LYS A 163 1.58 -2.70 1.04
CA LYS A 163 0.41 -2.23 0.29
C LYS A 163 0.55 -0.80 -0.24
N VAL A 164 1.75 -0.39 -0.64
CA VAL A 164 1.94 0.86 -1.38
C VAL A 164 1.37 0.65 -2.79
N PRO A 165 0.43 1.49 -3.28
CA PRO A 165 -0.04 1.38 -4.65
C PRO A 165 1.07 1.71 -5.66
N HIS A 166 1.32 0.81 -6.61
CA HIS A 166 2.14 1.10 -7.78
C HIS A 166 1.31 1.94 -8.77
N LEU A 167 1.67 3.22 -8.95
CA LEU A 167 0.89 4.21 -9.68
C LEU A 167 0.75 3.86 -11.17
N GLU A 168 1.81 3.37 -11.83
CA GLU A 168 1.72 3.05 -13.26
C GLU A 168 0.62 2.01 -13.54
N THR A 169 0.60 0.91 -12.78
CA THR A 169 -0.36 -0.18 -12.95
C THR A 169 -1.75 0.26 -12.48
N ARG A 170 -1.83 0.90 -11.30
CA ARG A 170 -3.11 1.34 -10.73
C ARG A 170 -3.82 2.37 -11.62
N ILE A 171 -3.11 3.40 -12.07
CA ILE A 171 -3.69 4.45 -12.92
C ILE A 171 -4.03 3.92 -14.30
N ARG A 172 -3.22 3.00 -14.86
CA ARG A 172 -3.55 2.30 -16.12
C ARG A 172 -4.90 1.61 -16.04
N PHE A 173 -5.12 0.74 -15.06
CA PHE A 173 -6.37 0.00 -14.96
C PHE A 173 -7.57 0.91 -14.67
N LEU A 174 -7.40 1.95 -13.85
CA LEU A 174 -8.45 2.95 -13.62
C LEU A 174 -8.81 3.71 -14.91
N ARG A 175 -7.82 4.05 -15.75
CA ARG A 175 -8.04 4.68 -17.05
C ARG A 175 -8.73 3.75 -18.03
N GLN A 176 -8.27 2.51 -18.15
CA GLN A 176 -8.90 1.49 -19.00
C GLN A 176 -10.36 1.28 -18.61
N LYS A 177 -10.64 1.07 -17.31
CA LYS A 177 -12.00 0.91 -16.79
C LYS A 177 -12.87 2.14 -17.07
N ARG A 178 -12.32 3.34 -16.92
CA ARG A 178 -13.04 4.59 -17.25
C ARG A 178 -13.36 4.67 -18.74
N LEU A 179 -12.39 4.43 -19.62
CA LEU A 179 -12.58 4.53 -21.06
C LEU A 179 -13.57 3.48 -21.57
N ALA A 180 -13.50 2.26 -21.06
CA ALA A 180 -14.48 1.21 -21.36
C ALA A 180 -15.91 1.64 -21.00
N LYS A 181 -16.10 2.31 -19.85
CA LYS A 181 -17.41 2.86 -19.46
C LYS A 181 -17.90 4.00 -20.36
N ILE A 182 -16.99 4.84 -20.88
CA ILE A 182 -17.37 5.93 -21.80
C ILE A 182 -17.80 5.35 -23.15
N VAL A 183 -17.05 4.39 -23.68
CA VAL A 183 -17.34 3.73 -24.96
C VAL A 183 -18.62 2.89 -24.88
N GLY A 184 -18.82 2.18 -23.76
CA GLY A 184 -20.00 1.35 -23.51
C GLY A 184 -21.19 2.09 -22.89
N SER A 185 -21.21 3.43 -22.92
CA SER A 185 -22.30 4.20 -22.30
C SER A 185 -23.63 3.99 -23.03
N SER A 186 -24.73 3.91 -22.27
CA SER A 186 -26.09 3.86 -22.83
C SER A 186 -26.54 5.20 -23.41
N ASP A 187 -25.95 6.32 -22.97
CA ASP A 187 -26.28 7.66 -23.43
C ASP A 187 -25.77 7.88 -24.88
N PRO A 188 -26.65 8.23 -25.84
CA PRO A 188 -26.27 8.52 -27.23
C PRO A 188 -25.23 9.64 -27.37
N LEU A 189 -25.31 10.70 -26.58
CA LEU A 189 -24.40 11.85 -26.64
C LEU A 189 -23.01 11.46 -26.14
N VAL A 190 -22.93 10.69 -25.06
CA VAL A 190 -21.66 10.20 -24.52
C VAL A 190 -20.98 9.25 -25.50
N ARG A 191 -21.77 8.37 -26.14
CA ARG A 191 -21.27 7.45 -27.17
C ARG A 191 -20.76 8.21 -28.39
N MET A 192 -21.48 9.22 -28.86
CA MET A 192 -21.02 10.10 -29.94
C MET A 192 -19.72 10.82 -29.56
N ALA A 193 -19.65 11.40 -28.35
CA ALA A 193 -18.45 12.05 -27.85
C ALA A 193 -17.26 11.07 -27.69
N SER A 194 -17.52 9.79 -27.42
CA SER A 194 -16.49 8.76 -27.31
C SER A 194 -15.76 8.48 -28.64
N GLN A 195 -16.39 8.79 -29.77
CA GLN A 195 -15.80 8.65 -31.11
C GLN A 195 -14.80 9.77 -31.44
N ALA A 196 -14.70 10.80 -30.59
CA ALA A 196 -13.74 11.87 -30.78
C ALA A 196 -12.30 11.34 -30.81
N CYS A 197 -11.48 11.89 -31.73
CA CYS A 197 -10.09 11.47 -31.95
C CYS A 197 -9.25 11.44 -30.65
N VAL A 198 -9.50 12.38 -29.73
CA VAL A 198 -8.80 12.46 -28.43
C VAL A 198 -9.06 11.22 -27.57
N VAL A 199 -10.30 10.73 -27.54
CA VAL A 199 -10.69 9.54 -26.77
C VAL A 199 -10.07 8.30 -27.41
N ALA A 200 -10.18 8.16 -28.73
CA ALA A 200 -9.61 7.04 -29.48
C ALA A 200 -8.08 6.94 -29.31
N THR A 201 -7.36 8.07 -29.40
CA THR A 201 -5.90 8.12 -29.21
C THR A 201 -5.51 7.74 -27.79
N THR A 202 -6.26 8.24 -26.79
CA THR A 202 -6.04 7.90 -25.38
C THR A 202 -6.31 6.41 -25.13
N GLN A 203 -7.37 5.87 -25.72
CA GLN A 203 -7.69 4.44 -25.64
C GLN A 203 -6.56 3.59 -26.22
N ARG A 204 -6.09 3.90 -27.44
CA ARG A 204 -4.96 3.18 -28.06
C ARG A 204 -3.70 3.20 -27.20
N TYR A 205 -3.36 4.35 -26.63
CA TYR A 205 -2.19 4.49 -25.76
C TYR A 205 -2.26 3.59 -24.51
N TRP A 206 -3.46 3.44 -23.92
CA TRP A 206 -3.69 2.68 -22.70
C TRP A 206 -4.25 1.27 -22.93
N ALA A 207 -4.46 0.83 -24.18
CA ALA A 207 -5.15 -0.45 -24.48
C ALA A 207 -4.37 -1.68 -24.01
N GLY A 208 -3.05 -1.64 -24.10
CA GLY A 208 -2.18 -2.77 -23.78
C GLY A 208 -2.12 -3.11 -22.28
N PRO A 209 -1.68 -4.34 -21.95
CA PRO A 209 -1.53 -4.79 -20.57
C PRO A 209 -0.52 -3.94 -19.80
N ALA A 210 -0.58 -4.02 -18.48
CA ALA A 210 0.49 -3.46 -17.67
C ALA A 210 1.78 -4.27 -17.89
N ARG A 211 2.94 -3.62 -17.87
CA ARG A 211 4.24 -4.28 -18.08
C ARG A 211 5.18 -4.02 -16.93
N LEU A 212 5.47 -5.05 -16.14
CA LEU A 212 6.41 -5.00 -15.01
C LEU A 212 7.62 -5.89 -15.31
N ARG A 213 8.80 -5.27 -15.48
CA ARG A 213 10.08 -5.96 -15.76
C ARG A 213 9.99 -7.02 -16.88
N GLY A 214 9.23 -6.72 -17.95
CA GLY A 214 9.04 -7.62 -19.10
C GLY A 214 7.83 -8.55 -19.00
N THR A 215 7.21 -8.70 -17.82
CA THR A 215 5.99 -9.49 -17.65
C THR A 215 4.75 -8.66 -17.99
N GLU A 216 3.90 -9.20 -18.86
CA GLU A 216 2.59 -8.61 -19.18
C GLU A 216 1.52 -9.03 -18.18
N LEU A 217 0.75 -8.08 -17.69
CA LEU A 217 -0.25 -8.26 -16.63
C LEU A 217 -1.54 -7.59 -17.07
N SER A 218 -2.54 -8.41 -17.39
CA SER A 218 -3.80 -7.98 -18.01
C SER A 218 -4.81 -7.46 -17.00
N THR A 219 -4.76 -7.94 -15.75
CA THR A 219 -5.70 -7.55 -14.71
C THR A 219 -5.01 -7.01 -13.45
N GLN A 220 -5.79 -6.31 -12.62
CA GLN A 220 -5.32 -5.88 -11.30
C GLN A 220 -4.96 -7.08 -10.41
N THR A 221 -5.68 -8.19 -10.53
CA THR A 221 -5.41 -9.45 -9.81
C THR A 221 -4.07 -10.07 -10.24
N ASP A 222 -3.73 -9.99 -11.53
CA ASP A 222 -2.42 -10.47 -12.02
C ASP A 222 -1.28 -9.63 -11.45
N VAL A 223 -1.47 -8.32 -11.31
CA VAL A 223 -0.49 -7.43 -10.67
C VAL A 223 -0.31 -7.77 -9.19
N GLU A 224 -1.40 -8.05 -8.48
CA GLU A 224 -1.34 -8.46 -7.06
C GLU A 224 -0.63 -9.81 -6.89
N ARG A 225 -0.93 -10.77 -7.77
CA ARG A 225 -0.23 -12.06 -7.85
C ARG A 225 1.25 -11.89 -8.15
N TYR A 226 1.60 -11.07 -9.15
CA TYR A 226 2.97 -10.78 -9.51
C TYR A 226 3.79 -10.26 -8.32
N TRP A 227 3.27 -9.26 -7.59
CA TRP A 227 4.00 -8.71 -6.45
C TRP A 227 4.12 -9.70 -5.28
N ARG A 228 3.06 -10.49 -5.02
CA ARG A 228 3.12 -11.58 -4.04
C ARG A 228 4.19 -12.61 -4.39
N ASP A 229 4.16 -13.15 -5.60
CA ASP A 229 5.05 -14.23 -6.00
C ASP A 229 6.50 -13.75 -6.02
N ARG A 230 6.75 -12.50 -6.45
CA ARG A 230 8.07 -11.87 -6.37
C ARG A 230 8.55 -11.62 -4.94
N LEU A 231 7.64 -11.39 -3.99
CA LEU A 231 7.98 -11.26 -2.58
C LEU A 231 8.34 -12.62 -1.98
N TRP A 232 7.49 -13.64 -2.19
CA TRP A 232 7.68 -14.96 -1.60
C TRP A 232 8.87 -15.74 -2.18
N THR A 233 9.22 -15.50 -3.44
CA THR A 233 10.44 -16.07 -4.04
C THR A 233 11.71 -15.34 -3.64
N SER A 234 11.61 -14.13 -3.09
CA SER A 234 12.78 -13.37 -2.65
C SER A 234 13.27 -13.85 -1.29
N VAL A 235 14.58 -13.69 -1.03
CA VAL A 235 15.16 -13.95 0.30
C VAL A 235 14.54 -13.03 1.37
N ASP A 236 14.04 -11.84 0.99
CA ASP A 236 13.37 -10.89 1.88
C ASP A 236 12.00 -11.39 2.37
N GLY A 237 11.30 -12.19 1.56
CA GLY A 237 9.89 -12.55 1.80
C GLY A 237 9.59 -14.04 1.81
N THR A 238 10.58 -14.91 1.58
CA THR A 238 10.41 -16.38 1.58
C THR A 238 9.86 -16.94 2.90
N GLY A 239 9.98 -16.19 3.99
CA GLY A 239 9.46 -16.52 5.31
C GLY A 239 8.04 -16.08 5.62
N LEU A 240 7.44 -15.27 4.74
CA LEU A 240 6.12 -14.67 4.97
C LEU A 240 4.93 -15.60 4.70
N PRO A 241 4.96 -16.58 3.77
CA PRO A 241 3.76 -17.35 3.41
C PRO A 241 3.05 -18.01 4.59
N PRO A 242 3.72 -18.74 5.52
CA PRO A 242 3.02 -19.36 6.64
C PRO A 242 2.30 -18.31 7.49
N ALA A 243 2.94 -17.17 7.77
CA ALA A 243 2.32 -16.11 8.55
C ALA A 243 1.05 -15.54 7.88
N CYS A 244 0.90 -15.64 6.56
CA CYS A 244 -0.29 -15.17 5.85
C CYS A 244 -1.54 -16.04 6.12
N GLU A 245 -1.37 -17.24 6.68
CA GLU A 245 -2.47 -18.12 7.10
C GLU A 245 -3.22 -17.57 8.31
N VAL A 246 -2.59 -16.68 9.10
CA VAL A 246 -3.20 -16.09 10.30
C VAL A 246 -3.94 -14.80 9.95
N PRO A 247 -5.27 -14.73 10.15
CA PRO A 247 -6.01 -13.52 9.87
C PRO A 247 -5.47 -12.31 10.63
N ARG A 248 -5.37 -11.17 9.95
CA ARG A 248 -5.02 -9.85 10.53
C ARG A 248 -3.62 -9.74 11.16
N VAL A 249 -2.77 -10.76 11.12
CA VAL A 249 -1.40 -10.72 11.69
C VAL A 249 -0.51 -9.62 11.09
N HIS A 250 -0.89 -9.10 9.94
CA HIS A 250 -0.15 -8.09 9.20
C HIS A 250 -0.71 -6.67 9.37
N THR A 251 -1.86 -6.52 10.06
CA THR A 251 -2.57 -5.23 10.16
C THR A 251 -1.76 -4.14 10.87
N TRP A 252 -0.79 -4.53 11.71
CA TRP A 252 0.07 -3.57 12.40
C TRP A 252 0.95 -2.75 11.46
N THR A 253 1.21 -3.22 10.22
CA THR A 253 2.02 -2.49 9.24
C THR A 253 1.26 -1.32 8.59
N THR A 254 -0.07 -1.37 8.57
CA THR A 254 -0.92 -0.40 7.86
C THR A 254 -1.88 0.37 8.76
N SER A 255 -2.09 -0.06 10.00
CA SER A 255 -3.09 0.57 10.89
C SER A 255 -2.75 2.01 11.32
N GLY A 256 -1.48 2.42 11.25
CA GLY A 256 -1.00 3.76 11.62
C GLY A 256 -1.12 4.11 13.12
N ARG A 257 -1.77 3.27 13.93
CA ARG A 257 -2.10 3.50 15.34
C ARG A 257 -1.47 2.48 16.30
N GLY A 258 -0.53 1.67 15.84
CA GLY A 258 0.12 0.66 16.69
C GLY A 258 0.70 1.28 17.97
N LEU A 259 0.55 0.58 19.10
CA LEU A 259 1.12 0.90 20.43
C LEU A 259 2.66 0.78 20.47
N MET A 260 3.34 1.18 19.40
CA MET A 260 4.76 1.00 19.20
C MET A 260 5.44 2.36 18.97
N SER A 261 6.66 2.51 19.48
CA SER A 261 7.50 3.65 19.16
C SER A 261 7.82 3.68 17.66
N GLY A 262 8.18 4.85 17.11
CA GLY A 262 8.60 4.92 15.71
C GLY A 262 9.85 4.08 15.42
N SER A 263 10.77 4.02 16.39
CA SER A 263 12.01 3.24 16.28
C SER A 263 11.76 1.74 16.25
N ASP A 264 10.85 1.25 17.10
CA ASP A 264 10.50 -0.16 17.15
C ASP A 264 9.70 -0.56 15.92
N PHE A 265 8.87 0.34 15.37
CA PHE A 265 8.20 0.09 14.10
C PHE A 265 9.19 -0.12 12.96
N VAL A 266 10.22 0.74 12.88
CA VAL A 266 11.30 0.59 11.89
C VAL A 266 12.03 -0.74 12.07
N ARG A 267 12.41 -1.10 13.30
CA ARG A 267 13.07 -2.38 13.59
C ARG A 267 12.18 -3.58 13.25
N ALA A 268 10.91 -3.54 13.62
CA ALA A 268 9.95 -4.60 13.32
C ALA A 268 9.75 -4.78 11.81
N VAL A 269 9.66 -3.67 11.06
CA VAL A 269 9.63 -3.70 9.59
C VAL A 269 10.92 -4.27 9.03
N ALA A 270 12.08 -3.91 9.60
CA ALA A 270 13.37 -4.42 9.14
C ALA A 270 13.52 -5.93 9.34
N VAL A 271 13.10 -6.45 10.51
CA VAL A 271 12.99 -7.90 10.79
C VAL A 271 12.05 -8.52 9.77
N ARG A 272 10.83 -8.00 9.63
CA ARG A 272 9.80 -8.57 8.74
C ARG A 272 10.22 -8.64 7.26
N ALA A 273 10.92 -7.63 6.79
CA ALA A 273 11.43 -7.56 5.42
C ALA A 273 12.72 -8.38 5.23
N ALA A 274 13.19 -9.09 6.27
CA ALA A 274 14.50 -9.73 6.35
C ALA A 274 15.65 -8.83 5.87
N THR A 275 15.58 -7.55 6.25
CA THR A 275 16.57 -6.52 5.86
C THR A 275 17.70 -6.35 6.87
N ILE A 276 17.65 -7.06 7.99
CA ILE A 276 18.75 -7.14 8.94
C ILE A 276 19.95 -7.80 8.24
N ALA A 277 21.15 -7.30 8.55
CA ALA A 277 22.38 -7.85 8.00
C ALA A 277 22.54 -9.33 8.44
N THR A 278 22.58 -10.23 7.45
CA THR A 278 22.92 -11.64 7.63
C THR A 278 23.89 -12.06 6.53
N PRO A 279 24.70 -13.13 6.70
CA PRO A 279 25.62 -13.58 5.64
C PRO A 279 24.90 -13.85 4.31
N LEU A 280 23.77 -14.58 4.33
CA LEU A 280 22.95 -14.83 3.14
C LEU A 280 22.45 -13.54 2.45
N ARG A 281 22.19 -12.49 3.23
CA ARG A 281 21.78 -11.20 2.67
C ARG A 281 22.97 -10.45 2.10
N SER A 282 24.09 -10.44 2.81
CA SER A 282 25.33 -9.76 2.41
C SER A 282 25.99 -10.38 1.18
N SER A 283 25.74 -11.66 0.89
CA SER A 283 26.24 -12.33 -0.31
C SER A 283 25.51 -11.93 -1.60
N ARG A 284 24.36 -11.25 -1.51
CA ARG A 284 23.60 -10.83 -2.68
C ARG A 284 24.42 -9.91 -3.58
N GLY A 285 24.51 -10.27 -4.87
CA GLY A 285 25.26 -9.51 -5.85
C GLY A 285 26.78 -9.50 -5.62
N ARG A 286 27.30 -10.37 -4.74
CA ARG A 286 28.72 -10.49 -4.42
C ARG A 286 29.17 -11.95 -4.60
N PRO A 287 29.56 -12.33 -5.83
CA PRO A 287 30.10 -13.66 -6.09
C PRO A 287 31.33 -13.92 -5.19
N GLY A 288 31.37 -15.07 -4.52
CA GLY A 288 32.48 -15.46 -3.64
C GLY A 288 32.32 -15.14 -2.15
N VAL A 289 31.27 -14.43 -1.75
CA VAL A 289 30.94 -14.25 -0.32
C VAL A 289 30.15 -15.46 0.19
N ASP A 290 30.62 -16.11 1.25
CA ASP A 290 29.95 -17.25 1.88
C ASP A 290 28.57 -16.83 2.46
N PRO A 291 27.46 -17.40 1.95
CA PRO A 291 26.11 -17.11 2.46
C PRO A 291 25.77 -17.88 3.74
N ASP A 292 26.61 -18.82 4.16
CA ASP A 292 26.28 -19.79 5.19
C ASP A 292 26.61 -19.30 6.60
N CYS A 293 25.98 -19.97 7.56
CA CYS A 293 26.19 -19.71 8.97
C CYS A 293 27.53 -20.28 9.39
N ALA A 294 28.37 -19.45 10.03
CA ALA A 294 29.68 -19.85 10.52
C ALA A 294 29.65 -21.05 11.50
N VAL A 295 28.52 -21.28 12.18
CA VAL A 295 28.39 -22.32 13.20
C VAL A 295 27.88 -23.63 12.62
N CYS A 296 26.84 -23.59 11.80
CA CYS A 296 26.12 -24.80 11.36
C CYS A 296 26.12 -25.02 9.85
N ARG A 297 26.85 -24.18 9.08
CA ARG A 297 27.10 -24.38 7.63
C ARG A 297 25.83 -24.60 6.80
N VAL A 298 24.77 -23.87 7.13
CA VAL A 298 23.54 -23.78 6.32
C VAL A 298 23.30 -22.31 5.96
N PRO A 299 22.51 -22.03 4.91
CA PRO A 299 22.23 -20.66 4.49
C PRO A 299 21.77 -19.76 5.65
N ALA A 300 22.54 -18.72 5.97
CA ALA A 300 22.34 -17.85 7.12
C ALA A 300 21.23 -16.82 6.88
N SER A 301 20.02 -17.31 6.67
CA SER A 301 18.82 -16.48 6.59
C SER A 301 18.45 -15.90 7.96
N MET A 302 17.64 -14.84 7.96
CA MET A 302 17.08 -14.27 9.19
C MET A 302 16.22 -15.29 9.96
N GLY A 303 15.44 -16.11 9.24
CA GLY A 303 14.72 -17.25 9.82
C GLY A 303 15.68 -18.25 10.47
N HIS A 304 16.76 -18.65 9.80
CA HIS A 304 17.76 -19.55 10.38
C HIS A 304 18.37 -18.99 11.68
N ILE A 305 18.93 -17.78 11.61
CA ILE A 305 19.63 -17.15 12.73
C ILE A 305 18.69 -16.95 13.92
N SER A 306 17.47 -16.47 13.68
CA SER A 306 16.55 -16.11 14.76
C SER A 306 15.71 -17.28 15.29
N GLN A 307 15.66 -18.43 14.61
CA GLN A 307 14.72 -19.52 14.94
C GLN A 307 15.36 -20.88 15.09
N SER A 308 16.48 -21.17 14.41
CA SER A 308 17.06 -22.52 14.36
C SER A 308 18.51 -22.60 14.84
N CYS A 309 19.28 -21.52 14.69
CA CYS A 309 20.72 -21.54 14.92
C CYS A 309 21.07 -21.88 16.39
N PRO A 310 22.00 -22.83 16.64
CA PRO A 310 22.47 -23.13 17.99
C PRO A 310 23.08 -21.93 18.71
N SER A 311 23.79 -21.05 17.99
CA SER A 311 24.44 -19.87 18.58
C SER A 311 23.46 -18.88 19.20
N THR A 312 22.20 -18.88 18.77
CA THR A 312 21.15 -18.00 19.30
C THR A 312 20.19 -18.72 20.23
N HIS A 313 20.50 -19.95 20.67
CA HIS A 313 19.60 -20.76 21.50
C HIS A 313 19.11 -20.04 22.76
N GLY A 314 20.00 -19.42 23.53
CA GLY A 314 19.60 -18.65 24.73
C GLY A 314 18.67 -17.48 24.41
N MET A 315 18.90 -16.77 23.30
CA MET A 315 18.02 -15.68 22.85
C MET A 315 16.66 -16.19 22.37
N ARG A 316 16.61 -17.39 21.79
CA ARG A 316 15.35 -18.05 21.40
C ARG A 316 14.51 -18.41 22.62
N ILE A 317 15.14 -18.99 23.65
CA ILE A 317 14.50 -19.28 24.95
C ILE A 317 13.99 -17.99 25.56
N LYS A 318 14.85 -16.97 25.70
CA LYS A 318 14.44 -15.68 26.28
C LYS A 318 13.23 -15.07 25.58
N ARG A 319 13.23 -15.04 24.23
CA ARG A 319 12.10 -14.52 23.45
C ARG A 319 10.82 -15.32 23.68
N HIS A 320 10.93 -16.64 23.76
CA HIS A 320 9.81 -17.51 24.09
C HIS A 320 9.24 -17.17 25.47
N ASP A 321 10.11 -17.10 26.49
CA ASP A 321 9.70 -16.84 27.87
C ASP A 321 9.10 -15.44 28.04
N ASP A 322 9.65 -14.44 27.34
CA ASP A 322 9.12 -13.08 27.32
C ASP A 322 7.72 -13.03 26.69
N LEU A 323 7.47 -13.83 25.64
CA LEU A 323 6.15 -13.97 25.02
C LEU A 323 5.15 -14.66 25.97
N VAL A 324 5.55 -15.76 26.60
CA VAL A 324 4.74 -16.47 27.61
C VAL A 324 4.39 -15.53 28.77
N LYS A 325 5.38 -14.81 29.31
CA LYS A 325 5.17 -13.80 30.37
C LYS A 325 4.18 -12.72 29.93
N PHE A 326 4.31 -12.22 28.70
CA PHE A 326 3.41 -11.20 28.17
C PHE A 326 1.97 -11.71 28.07
N VAL A 327 1.76 -12.92 27.52
CA VAL A 327 0.43 -13.53 27.39
C VAL A 327 -0.18 -13.77 28.78
N ALA A 328 0.58 -14.38 29.70
CA ALA A 328 0.13 -14.60 31.08
C ALA A 328 -0.29 -13.29 31.76
N GLY A 329 0.51 -12.24 31.66
CA GLY A 329 0.19 -10.93 32.25
C GLY A 329 -1.03 -10.23 31.62
N ARG A 330 -1.41 -10.60 30.39
CA ARG A 330 -2.65 -10.12 29.75
C ARG A 330 -3.87 -10.92 30.21
N LEU A 331 -3.73 -12.22 30.39
CA LEU A 331 -4.78 -13.10 30.93
C LEU A 331 -5.15 -12.70 32.36
N VAL A 332 -4.16 -12.49 33.23
CA VAL A 332 -4.39 -12.02 34.61
C VAL A 332 -5.13 -10.68 34.63
N ARG A 333 -4.70 -9.71 33.81
CA ARG A 333 -5.40 -8.42 33.67
C ARG A 333 -6.82 -8.55 33.10
N GLY A 334 -7.09 -9.61 32.35
CA GLY A 334 -8.41 -9.96 31.84
C GLY A 334 -9.26 -10.77 32.82
N GLY A 335 -8.83 -10.92 34.09
CA GLY A 335 -9.57 -11.62 35.14
C GLY A 335 -9.45 -13.15 35.10
N TRP A 336 -8.46 -13.70 34.41
CA TRP A 336 -8.19 -15.14 34.42
C TRP A 336 -7.27 -15.51 35.58
N THR A 337 -7.51 -16.67 36.20
CA THR A 337 -6.50 -17.33 37.03
C THR A 337 -5.48 -17.99 36.11
N VAL A 338 -4.18 -17.81 36.40
CA VAL A 338 -3.10 -18.25 35.51
C VAL A 338 -2.02 -18.95 36.33
N VAL A 339 -1.76 -20.21 35.99
CA VAL A 339 -0.62 -20.99 36.48
C VAL A 339 0.38 -21.12 35.34
N ARG A 340 1.59 -20.59 35.53
CA ARG A 340 2.67 -20.70 34.55
C ARG A 340 3.48 -21.96 34.82
N GLU A 341 3.86 -22.64 33.75
CA GLU A 341 4.81 -23.75 33.82
C GLU A 341 4.43 -24.87 34.81
N PRO A 342 3.14 -25.28 34.96
CA PRO A 342 2.76 -26.32 35.91
C PRO A 342 3.36 -27.67 35.52
N ILE A 343 3.70 -28.47 36.54
CA ILE A 343 4.21 -29.83 36.35
C ILE A 343 3.01 -30.79 36.47
N LEU A 344 2.61 -31.37 35.35
CA LEU A 344 1.48 -32.29 35.27
C LEU A 344 1.96 -33.74 35.18
N PRO A 345 1.50 -34.66 36.04
CA PRO A 345 1.81 -36.09 35.93
C PRO A 345 1.26 -36.67 34.62
N TYR A 346 2.05 -37.49 33.93
CA TYR A 346 1.65 -38.14 32.67
C TYR A 346 2.43 -39.44 32.42
N GLU A 347 1.76 -40.59 32.43
CA GLU A 347 2.32 -41.90 32.03
C GLU A 347 3.73 -42.20 32.62
N GLY A 348 3.88 -42.04 33.94
CA GLY A 348 5.17 -42.28 34.62
C GLY A 348 6.22 -41.18 34.41
N THR A 349 5.88 -40.11 33.69
CA THR A 349 6.69 -38.91 33.48
C THR A 349 5.89 -37.66 33.84
N HIS A 350 6.36 -36.48 33.43
CA HIS A 350 5.63 -35.22 33.57
C HIS A 350 5.55 -34.46 32.24
N ARG A 351 4.48 -33.69 32.08
CA ARG A 351 4.33 -32.68 31.03
C ARG A 351 4.28 -31.31 31.67
N LYS A 352 4.88 -30.33 31.01
CA LYS A 352 4.99 -28.95 31.49
C LYS A 352 4.52 -28.00 30.40
N PRO A 353 3.20 -27.69 30.33
CA PRO A 353 2.72 -26.63 29.43
C PRO A 353 3.18 -25.26 29.94
N ASP A 354 3.25 -24.26 29.05
CA ASP A 354 3.73 -22.93 29.44
C ASP A 354 2.73 -22.18 30.34
N ILE A 355 1.44 -22.31 30.05
CA ILE A 355 0.34 -21.64 30.76
C ILE A 355 -0.85 -22.59 30.87
N VAL A 356 -1.44 -22.65 32.05
CA VAL A 356 -2.79 -23.16 32.29
C VAL A 356 -3.61 -22.01 32.87
N CYS A 357 -4.79 -21.73 32.31
CA CYS A 357 -5.63 -20.64 32.79
C CYS A 357 -7.12 -20.96 32.73
N TRP A 358 -7.88 -20.42 33.66
CA TRP A 358 -9.33 -20.60 33.74
C TRP A 358 -10.03 -19.39 34.36
N ARG A 359 -11.36 -19.41 34.29
CA ARG A 359 -12.25 -18.55 35.07
C ARG A 359 -13.22 -19.43 35.87
N PRO A 360 -13.71 -18.96 37.04
CA PRO A 360 -14.67 -19.72 37.83
C PRO A 360 -15.90 -20.09 37.00
N GLY A 361 -16.25 -21.38 36.96
CA GLY A 361 -17.39 -21.90 36.20
C GLY A 361 -17.21 -21.95 34.68
N GLU A 362 -16.02 -21.63 34.16
CA GLU A 362 -15.68 -21.72 32.73
C GLU A 362 -14.68 -22.86 32.45
N GLN A 363 -14.36 -23.07 31.17
CA GLN A 363 -13.38 -24.07 30.74
C GLN A 363 -11.96 -23.72 31.18
N VAL A 364 -11.17 -24.76 31.49
CA VAL A 364 -9.73 -24.64 31.70
C VAL A 364 -9.00 -24.75 30.37
N VAL A 365 -8.10 -23.82 30.09
CA VAL A 365 -7.40 -23.69 28.81
C VAL A 365 -5.91 -23.91 29.03
N VAL A 366 -5.32 -24.79 28.22
CA VAL A 366 -3.87 -24.98 28.14
C VAL A 366 -3.33 -24.15 26.98
N ILE A 367 -2.39 -23.26 27.28
CA ILE A 367 -1.70 -22.43 26.30
C ILE A 367 -0.21 -22.78 26.35
N ASP A 368 0.28 -23.33 25.26
CA ASP A 368 1.70 -23.66 25.10
C ASP A 368 2.22 -22.91 23.86
N ALA A 369 3.13 -21.98 24.11
CA ALA A 369 3.62 -21.05 23.13
C ALA A 369 4.59 -21.72 22.17
N GLN A 370 4.51 -21.34 20.90
CA GLN A 370 5.48 -21.77 19.91
C GLN A 370 5.88 -20.58 19.05
N VAL A 371 7.19 -20.40 18.93
CA VAL A 371 7.78 -19.53 17.91
C VAL A 371 8.39 -20.45 16.85
N VAL A 372 7.89 -20.36 15.62
CA VAL A 372 8.36 -21.21 14.50
C VAL A 372 9.24 -20.43 13.54
N ALA A 373 10.04 -21.16 12.77
CA ALA A 373 10.81 -20.59 11.69
C ALA A 373 9.93 -20.14 10.53
N ASP A 374 10.37 -19.08 9.86
CA ASP A 374 9.85 -18.50 8.61
C ASP A 374 9.43 -19.53 7.52
N LYS A 375 10.11 -20.68 7.45
CA LYS A 375 9.82 -21.74 6.46
C LYS A 375 9.15 -22.98 7.05
N PHE A 376 8.71 -22.90 8.31
CA PHE A 376 8.12 -24.02 9.02
C PHE A 376 6.59 -23.92 9.02
N PRO A 377 5.83 -24.96 8.62
CA PRO A 377 4.38 -24.95 8.65
C PRO A 377 3.85 -24.77 10.08
N MET A 378 3.15 -23.66 10.36
CA MET A 378 2.61 -23.38 11.70
C MET A 378 1.62 -24.46 12.15
N GLN A 379 0.79 -24.96 11.23
CA GLN A 379 -0.20 -25.99 11.53
C GLN A 379 0.44 -27.28 12.04
N GLY A 380 1.56 -27.71 11.45
CA GLY A 380 2.26 -28.90 11.90
C GLY A 380 2.82 -28.76 13.33
N ALA A 381 3.29 -27.56 13.69
CA ALA A 381 3.73 -27.29 15.05
C ALA A 381 2.54 -27.27 16.04
N HIS A 382 1.42 -26.68 15.64
CA HIS A 382 0.19 -26.65 16.43
C HIS A 382 -0.35 -28.06 16.70
N LEU A 383 -0.46 -28.89 15.66
CA LEU A 383 -0.92 -30.29 15.79
C LEU A 383 -0.05 -31.09 16.75
N ARG A 384 1.28 -30.93 16.71
CA ARG A 384 2.18 -31.61 17.67
C ARG A 384 1.90 -31.22 19.12
N LYS A 385 1.54 -29.96 19.40
CA LYS A 385 1.17 -29.52 20.75
C LYS A 385 -0.20 -30.07 21.15
N LEU A 386 -1.16 -30.12 20.23
CA LEU A 386 -2.46 -30.77 20.48
C LEU A 386 -2.29 -32.25 20.81
N THR A 387 -1.49 -32.99 20.06
CA THR A 387 -1.20 -34.40 20.38
C THR A 387 -0.50 -34.54 21.73
N LYS A 388 0.40 -33.62 22.08
CA LYS A 388 1.16 -33.66 23.34
C LYS A 388 0.28 -33.41 24.59
N TYR A 389 -0.71 -32.53 24.49
CA TYR A 389 -1.50 -32.06 25.64
C TYR A 389 -3.00 -32.43 25.59
N GLY A 390 -3.48 -33.01 24.49
CA GLY A 390 -4.91 -33.27 24.27
C GLY A 390 -5.46 -34.59 24.84
N GLY A 391 -4.67 -35.33 25.63
CA GLY A 391 -5.10 -36.61 26.21
C GLY A 391 -5.80 -36.47 27.56
N ASP A 392 -6.67 -37.42 27.91
CA ASP A 392 -7.47 -37.41 29.15
C ASP A 392 -6.64 -37.33 30.43
N ALA A 393 -5.45 -37.93 30.44
CA ALA A 393 -4.54 -37.87 31.58
C ALA A 393 -4.09 -36.43 31.88
N ILE A 394 -3.84 -35.64 30.84
CA ILE A 394 -3.50 -34.21 30.98
C ILE A 394 -4.73 -33.42 31.39
N ALA A 395 -5.90 -33.69 30.80
CA ALA A 395 -7.14 -33.03 31.18
C ALA A 395 -7.44 -33.17 32.68
N ARG A 396 -7.29 -34.37 33.26
CA ARG A 396 -7.45 -34.59 34.71
C ARG A 396 -6.47 -33.76 35.54
N GLY A 397 -5.18 -33.75 35.17
CA GLY A 397 -4.17 -32.99 35.89
C GLY A 397 -4.40 -31.48 35.80
N VAL A 398 -4.94 -30.99 34.68
CA VAL A 398 -5.28 -29.59 34.47
C VAL A 398 -6.53 -29.18 35.27
N LEU A 399 -7.55 -30.04 35.34
CA LEU A 399 -8.75 -29.79 36.14
C LEU A 399 -8.45 -29.73 37.63
N ALA A 400 -7.56 -30.61 38.12
CA ALA A 400 -7.11 -30.60 39.52
C ALA A 400 -6.34 -29.33 39.92
N LEU A 401 -5.90 -28.50 38.96
CA LEU A 401 -5.31 -27.17 39.25
C LEU A 401 -6.39 -26.08 39.42
N ALA A 402 -7.60 -26.32 38.90
CA ALA A 402 -8.70 -25.38 38.87
C ALA A 402 -9.77 -25.64 39.95
N ASP A 403 -9.81 -26.87 40.49
CA ASP A 403 -10.47 -27.25 41.74
C ASP A 403 -9.75 -26.63 42.96
#